data_AF-A0A2E3SQZ6-F1
#
_entry.id   AF-A0A2E3SQZ6-F1
#
_cell.length_a   1.000
_cell.length_b   1.000
_cell.length_c   1.000
_cell.angle_alpha   90.00
_cell.angle_beta   90.00
_cell.angle_gamma   90.00
#
_symmetry.space_group_name_H-M   'P 1'
#
loop_
_entity.id
_entity.type
_entity.pdbx_description
1 polymer ?
#
loop_
_entity_poly.entity_id
_entity_poly.type
_entity_poly.pdbx_seq_one_letter_code
_entity_poly.pdbx_strand_id
1 'polypeptide(L)'
;MSTPIHRQEGFFHTLAAAVLIIAVSLTTSYFKNSLSTEYVNIKIYGNLGIIIAIGLILKWKYIPEVTGGITFLACTFIFISFFFANTQHFLQLIALLIVLIIITYLLLFNTKVKAFQNSK
;
A
#
# COMPACT_ATOMS: atom_id res chain seq x y z
N MET A 1 -29.65 5.38 0.41
CA MET A 1 -29.51 5.69 1.84
C MET A 1 -28.63 4.62 2.47
N SER A 2 -27.32 4.83 2.56
CA SER A 2 -26.38 3.84 3.12
C SER A 2 -26.47 3.86 4.65
N THR A 3 -26.77 2.72 5.25
CA THR A 3 -26.90 2.55 6.70
C THR A 3 -25.60 2.96 7.44
N PRO A 4 -25.68 3.50 8.67
CA PRO A 4 -24.52 3.98 9.43
C PRO A 4 -23.42 2.91 9.62
N ILE A 5 -23.80 1.63 9.60
CA ILE A 5 -22.90 0.47 9.73
C ILE A 5 -21.95 0.36 8.53
N HIS A 6 -22.43 0.56 7.30
CA HIS A 6 -21.57 0.52 6.09
C HIS A 6 -20.54 1.67 6.06
N ARG A 7 -20.87 2.82 6.67
CA ARG A 7 -19.96 3.97 6.76
C ARG A 7 -18.81 3.71 7.75
N GLN A 8 -19.08 3.00 8.84
CA GLN A 8 -18.06 2.60 9.81
C GLN A 8 -17.13 1.50 9.26
N GLU A 9 -17.67 0.50 8.55
CA GLU A 9 -16.83 -0.54 7.94
C GLU A 9 -15.83 0.04 6.92
N GLY A 10 -16.26 0.98 6.09
CA GLY A 10 -15.37 1.65 5.13
C GLY A 10 -14.26 2.46 5.81
N PHE A 11 -14.54 3.07 6.98
CA PHE A 11 -13.51 3.73 7.79
C PHE A 11 -12.45 2.74 8.29
N PHE A 12 -12.86 1.59 8.85
CA PHE A 12 -11.90 0.58 9.33
C PHE A 12 -11.03 0.01 8.21
N HIS A 13 -11.58 -0.21 7.01
CA HIS A 13 -10.79 -0.68 5.87
C HIS A 13 -9.81 0.41 5.37
N THR A 14 -10.23 1.67 5.40
CA THR A 14 -9.36 2.82 5.06
C THR A 14 -8.22 2.97 6.08
N LEU A 15 -8.53 2.80 7.37
CA LEU A 15 -7.56 2.84 8.46
C LEU A 15 -6.57 1.67 8.35
N ALA A 16 -7.06 0.46 8.08
CA ALA A 16 -6.20 -0.71 7.85
C ALA A 16 -5.25 -0.48 6.66
N ALA A 17 -5.74 0.05 5.54
CA ALA A 17 -4.89 0.40 4.40
C ALA A 17 -3.84 1.45 4.78
N ALA A 18 -4.21 2.50 5.51
CA ALA A 18 -3.29 3.54 5.97
C ALA A 18 -2.19 2.97 6.89
N VAL A 19 -2.55 2.12 7.85
CA VAL A 19 -1.60 1.45 8.74
C VAL A 19 -0.65 0.56 7.95
N LEU A 20 -1.15 -0.21 6.98
CA LEU A 20 -0.32 -1.05 6.11
C LEU A 20 0.64 -0.23 5.26
N ILE A 21 0.21 0.91 4.70
CA ILE A 21 1.08 1.82 3.94
C ILE A 21 2.20 2.37 4.81
N ILE A 22 1.89 2.77 6.05
CA ILE A 22 2.90 3.24 7.03
C ILE A 22 3.87 2.11 7.37
N ALA A 23 3.36 0.91 7.65
CA ALA A 23 4.17 -0.26 7.94
C ALA A 23 5.12 -0.60 6.77
N VAL A 24 4.63 -0.65 5.54
CA VAL A 24 5.45 -0.86 4.34
C VAL A 24 6.48 0.25 4.19
N SER A 25 6.11 1.52 4.41
CA SER A 25 7.05 2.64 4.29
C SER A 25 8.20 2.58 5.31
N LEU A 26 7.89 2.25 6.56
CA LEU A 26 8.89 2.06 7.61
C LEU A 26 9.75 0.83 7.31
N THR A 27 9.14 -0.29 6.95
CA THR A 27 9.85 -1.55 6.69
C THR A 27 10.79 -1.39 5.49
N THR A 28 10.34 -0.82 4.38
CA THR A 28 11.20 -0.54 3.21
C THR A 28 12.32 0.46 3.52
N SER A 29 12.10 1.39 4.45
CA SER A 29 13.13 2.34 4.88
C SER A 29 14.15 1.71 5.85
N TYR A 30 13.72 0.82 6.75
CA TYR A 30 14.59 0.12 7.71
C TYR A 30 15.38 -1.01 7.04
N PHE A 31 14.75 -1.78 6.16
CA PHE A 31 15.41 -2.85 5.40
C PHE A 31 16.24 -2.32 4.22
N LYS A 32 16.38 -1.00 4.06
CA LYS A 32 17.23 -0.39 3.04
C LYS A 32 18.66 -0.95 3.06
N ASN A 33 19.20 -1.28 4.23
CA ASN A 33 20.53 -1.87 4.37
C ASN A 33 20.58 -3.40 4.18
N SER A 34 19.43 -4.08 4.22
CA SER A 34 19.34 -5.54 4.05
C SER A 34 18.87 -5.94 2.65
N LEU A 35 18.26 -5.00 1.91
CA LEU A 35 17.84 -5.13 0.50
C LEU A 35 18.82 -4.42 -0.46
N SER A 36 19.86 -3.77 0.06
CA SER A 36 20.90 -3.04 -0.70
C SER A 36 21.94 -3.92 -1.38
N THR A 37 21.62 -5.18 -1.68
CA THR A 37 22.43 -6.03 -2.55
C THR A 37 22.20 -5.58 -4.00
N GLU A 38 22.96 -4.57 -4.43
CA GLU A 38 23.22 -4.01 -5.79
C GLU A 38 22.06 -3.73 -6.76
N TYR A 39 20.88 -4.32 -6.61
CA TYR A 39 19.83 -4.34 -7.64
C TYR A 39 18.46 -3.81 -7.15
N VAL A 40 18.27 -3.63 -5.83
CA VAL A 40 16.93 -3.47 -5.24
C VAL A 40 16.87 -2.35 -4.17
N ASN A 41 17.12 -1.10 -4.58
CA ASN A 41 16.85 0.07 -3.71
C ASN A 41 15.35 0.47 -3.79
N ILE A 42 14.47 -0.40 -3.27
CA ILE A 42 13.02 -0.18 -3.35
C ILE A 42 12.57 0.72 -2.20
N LYS A 43 12.25 1.98 -2.50
CA LYS A 43 11.60 2.91 -1.57
C LYS A 43 10.18 3.21 -2.08
N ILE A 44 9.22 2.36 -1.72
CA ILE A 44 7.85 2.38 -2.29
C ILE A 44 7.08 3.63 -1.89
N TYR A 45 7.26 4.10 -0.66
CA TYR A 45 6.52 5.25 -0.13
C TYR A 45 7.40 6.27 0.57
N GLY A 46 8.45 5.85 1.29
CA GLY A 46 9.31 6.77 2.05
C GLY A 46 8.50 7.76 2.91
N ASN A 47 8.95 9.02 2.97
CA ASN A 47 8.21 10.05 3.72
C ASN A 47 6.83 10.38 3.13
N LEU A 48 6.57 10.05 1.85
CA LEU A 48 5.26 10.25 1.22
C LEU A 48 4.20 9.29 1.75
N GLY A 49 4.59 8.14 2.32
CA GLY A 49 3.65 7.17 2.90
C GLY A 49 2.80 7.74 4.03
N ILE A 50 3.39 8.63 4.84
CA ILE A 50 2.67 9.30 5.94
C ILE A 50 1.66 10.30 5.39
N ILE A 51 2.05 11.07 4.37
CA ILE A 51 1.17 12.04 3.71
C ILE A 51 0.00 11.32 3.03
N ILE A 52 0.27 10.20 2.38
CA ILE A 52 -0.74 9.34 1.77
C ILE A 52 -1.71 8.79 2.82
N ALA A 53 -1.20 8.29 3.95
CA ALA A 53 -2.04 7.78 5.04
C ALA A 53 -2.97 8.87 5.62
N ILE A 54 -2.44 10.08 5.82
CA ILE A 54 -3.23 11.23 6.26
C ILE A 54 -4.29 11.60 5.21
N GLY A 55 -3.92 11.65 3.93
CA GLY A 55 -4.85 11.92 2.82
C GLY A 55 -5.97 10.87 2.71
N LEU A 56 -5.66 9.60 3.02
CA LEU A 56 -6.63 8.51 3.07
C LEU A 56 -7.64 8.70 4.21
N ILE A 57 -7.17 9.08 5.40
CA ILE A 57 -8.02 9.33 6.58
C ILE A 57 -8.88 10.58 6.38
N LEU A 58 -8.31 11.64 5.77
CA LEU A 58 -9.01 12.88 5.43
C LEU A 58 -9.93 12.75 4.20
N LYS A 59 -10.11 11.53 3.65
CA LYS A 59 -10.98 11.24 2.50
C LYS A 59 -10.67 12.11 1.26
N TRP A 60 -9.40 12.37 0.98
CA TRP A 60 -9.04 13.10 -0.23
C TRP A 60 -9.40 12.26 -1.47
N LYS A 61 -10.28 12.83 -2.31
CA LYS A 61 -10.93 12.15 -3.44
C LYS A 61 -9.98 11.37 -4.35
N TYR A 62 -8.78 11.89 -4.59
CA TYR A 62 -7.81 11.31 -5.53
C TYR A 62 -6.76 10.42 -4.85
N ILE A 63 -6.66 10.41 -3.52
CA ILE A 63 -5.59 9.67 -2.83
C ILE A 63 -5.69 8.16 -3.05
N PRO A 64 -6.85 7.46 -3.02
CA PRO A 64 -6.89 6.01 -3.22
C PRO A 64 -6.45 5.59 -4.61
N GLU A 65 -6.82 6.38 -5.63
CA GLU A 65 -6.49 6.10 -7.02
C GLU A 65 -4.99 6.29 -7.26
N VAL A 66 -4.44 7.42 -6.78
CA VAL A 66 -3.00 7.70 -6.84
C VAL A 66 -2.22 6.67 -6.04
N THR A 67 -2.66 6.35 -4.83
CA THR A 67 -2.00 5.35 -3.97
C THR A 67 -2.07 3.98 -4.61
N GLY A 68 -3.24 3.53 -5.05
CA GLY A 68 -3.42 2.26 -5.74
C GLY A 68 -2.55 2.15 -7.00
N GLY A 69 -2.42 3.23 -7.77
CA GLY A 69 -1.52 3.31 -8.92
C GLY A 69 -0.05 3.15 -8.53
N ILE A 70 0.41 3.85 -7.48
CA ILE A 70 1.77 3.71 -6.95
C ILE A 70 2.02 2.28 -6.43
N THR A 71 1.06 1.71 -5.68
CA THR A 71 1.14 0.34 -5.17
C THR A 71 1.23 -0.67 -6.30
N PHE A 72 0.45 -0.48 -7.37
CA PHE A 72 0.46 -1.35 -8.54
C PHE A 72 1.81 -1.28 -9.27
N LEU A 73 2.37 -0.08 -9.45
CA LEU A 73 3.69 0.12 -10.04
C LEU A 73 4.80 -0.53 -9.19
N ALA A 74 4.66 -0.49 -7.87
CA ALA A 74 5.59 -1.15 -6.97
C ALA A 74 5.46 -2.68 -7.04
N CYS A 75 4.25 -3.23 -7.16
CA CYS A 75 4.03 -4.65 -7.41
C CYS A 75 4.73 -5.11 -8.68
N THR A 76 4.60 -4.39 -9.79
CA THR A 76 5.26 -4.77 -11.05
C THR A 76 6.78 -4.71 -10.94
N PHE A 77 7.32 -3.69 -10.26
CA PHE A 77 8.76 -3.58 -10.02
C PHE A 77 9.30 -4.75 -9.17
N ILE A 78 8.59 -5.15 -8.11
CA ILE A 78 8.96 -6.30 -7.28
C ILE A 78 8.84 -7.60 -8.06
N PHE A 79 7.81 -7.73 -8.90
CA PHE A 79 7.62 -8.91 -9.73
C PHE A 79 8.75 -9.06 -10.76
N ILE A 80 9.19 -7.97 -11.38
CA ILE A 80 10.37 -7.99 -12.25
C ILE A 80 11.62 -8.32 -11.43
N SER A 81 11.81 -7.67 -10.28
CA SER A 81 12.94 -7.94 -9.38
C SER A 81 13.00 -9.40 -8.95
N PHE A 82 11.85 -10.06 -8.78
CA PHE A 82 11.75 -11.47 -8.44
C PHE A 82 12.31 -12.40 -9.54
N PHE A 83 12.13 -12.05 -10.82
CA PHE A 83 12.72 -12.81 -11.93
C PHE A 83 14.24 -12.66 -12.04
N PHE A 84 14.78 -11.53 -11.57
CA PHE A 84 16.21 -11.21 -11.66
C PHE A 84 17.00 -11.43 -10.36
N ALA A 85 16.34 -11.53 -9.21
CA ALA A 85 17.00 -11.64 -7.91
C ALA A 85 17.45 -13.06 -7.60
N ASN A 86 18.68 -13.19 -7.09
CA ASN A 86 19.21 -14.44 -6.57
C ASN A 86 18.51 -14.80 -5.23
N THR A 87 18.34 -16.09 -4.96
CA THR A 87 17.41 -16.70 -4.00
C THR A 87 17.45 -16.23 -2.53
N GLN A 88 18.44 -15.43 -2.12
CA GLN A 88 18.66 -15.02 -0.73
C GLN A 88 17.57 -14.10 -0.15
N HIS A 89 16.86 -13.32 -0.97
CA HIS A 89 15.82 -12.38 -0.49
C HIS A 89 14.39 -12.74 -0.93
N PHE A 90 14.20 -13.95 -1.46
CA PHE A 90 12.96 -14.41 -2.07
C PHE A 90 11.76 -14.36 -1.11
N LEU A 91 11.95 -14.81 0.13
CA LEU A 91 10.91 -14.79 1.17
C LEU A 91 10.48 -13.36 1.54
N GLN A 92 11.42 -12.43 1.63
CA GLN A 92 11.15 -11.03 1.95
C GLN A 92 10.40 -10.33 0.82
N LEU A 93 10.82 -10.58 -0.44
CA LEU A 93 10.15 -10.06 -1.64
C LEU A 93 8.72 -10.58 -1.78
N ILE A 94 8.49 -11.88 -1.55
CA ILE A 94 7.13 -12.47 -1.59
C ILE A 94 6.25 -11.88 -0.49
N ALA A 95 6.74 -11.81 0.75
CA ALA A 95 5.96 -11.25 1.86
C ALA A 95 5.55 -9.80 1.57
N LEU A 96 6.48 -9.01 1.02
CA LEU A 96 6.24 -7.62 0.68
C LEU A 96 5.27 -7.48 -0.51
N LEU A 97 5.37 -8.34 -1.52
CA LEU A 97 4.44 -8.41 -2.65
C LEU A 97 3.01 -8.74 -2.18
N ILE A 98 2.84 -9.72 -1.29
CA ILE A 98 1.54 -10.09 -0.74
C ILE A 98 0.89 -8.90 -0.03
N VAL A 99 1.65 -8.17 0.79
CA VAL A 99 1.15 -6.98 1.49
C VAL A 99 0.72 -5.89 0.50
N LEU A 100 1.49 -5.64 -0.56
CA LEU A 100 1.12 -4.67 -1.59
C LEU A 100 -0.14 -5.07 -2.35
N ILE A 101 -0.31 -6.35 -2.67
CA ILE A 101 -1.53 -6.87 -3.29
C ILE A 101 -2.73 -6.63 -2.39
N ILE A 102 -2.60 -6.90 -1.08
CA ILE A 102 -3.65 -6.65 -0.09
C ILE A 102 -4.01 -5.15 -0.03
N ILE A 103 -3.01 -4.27 0.02
CA ILE A 103 -3.20 -2.81 0.00
C ILE A 103 -3.94 -2.38 -1.27
N THR A 104 -3.50 -2.89 -2.43
CA THR A 104 -4.10 -2.58 -3.74
C THR A 104 -5.56 -3.04 -3.80
N TYR A 105 -5.85 -4.24 -3.30
CA TYR A 105 -7.20 -4.78 -3.22
C TYR A 105 -8.09 -3.94 -2.30
N LEU A 106 -7.58 -3.57 -1.11
CA LEU A 106 -8.29 -2.71 -0.16
C LEU A 106 -8.60 -1.33 -0.74
N LEU A 107 -7.70 -0.74 -1.51
CA LEU A 107 -7.85 0.61 -2.05
C LEU A 107 -8.69 0.66 -3.34
N LEU A 108 -8.43 -0.23 -4.29
CA LEU A 108 -9.02 -0.15 -5.64
C LEU A 108 -10.28 -1.01 -5.79
N PHE A 109 -10.34 -2.16 -5.13
CA PHE A 109 -11.43 -3.13 -5.32
C PHE A 109 -12.48 -3.09 -4.22
N ASN A 110 -12.16 -2.59 -3.02
CA ASN A 110 -13.13 -2.57 -1.95
C ASN A 110 -14.18 -1.46 -2.15
N THR A 111 -15.39 -1.88 -2.51
CA THR A 111 -16.56 -1.02 -2.69
C THR A 111 -16.88 -0.21 -1.42
N LYS A 112 -16.56 -0.74 -0.24
CA LYS A 112 -16.78 -0.06 1.06
C LYS A 112 -15.83 1.12 1.28
N VAL A 113 -14.57 1.02 0.84
CA VAL A 113 -13.59 2.11 0.90
C VAL A 113 -13.99 3.23 -0.08
N LYS A 114 -14.38 2.86 -1.32
CA LYS A 114 -14.91 3.83 -2.29
C LYS A 114 -16.18 4.54 -1.78
N ALA A 115 -17.11 3.80 -1.17
CA ALA A 115 -18.32 4.38 -0.60
C ALA A 115 -18.01 5.33 0.57
N PHE A 116 -17.04 5.00 1.44
CA PHE A 116 -16.64 5.86 2.55
C PHE A 116 -15.95 7.14 2.08
N GLN A 117 -15.01 7.01 1.15
CA GLN A 117 -14.29 8.12 0.53
C GLN A 117 -15.22 9.08 -0.23
N ASN A 118 -16.25 8.56 -0.89
CA ASN A 118 -17.22 9.37 -1.62
C ASN A 118 -18.39 9.86 -0.73
N SER A 119 -18.44 9.47 0.54
CA SER A 119 -19.42 9.99 1.50
C SER A 119 -18.93 11.31 2.08
N LYS A 120 -19.57 12.41 1.65
CA LYS A 120 -19.45 13.73 2.32
C LYS A 120 -19.85 13.61 3.78
#